data_AF-A0A9E1MSK5-F1
#
_entry.id   AF-A0A9E1MSK5-F1
#
_cell.length_a   1.000
_cell.length_b   1.000
_cell.length_c   1.000
_cell.angle_alpha   90.00
_cell.angle_beta   90.00
_cell.angle_gamma   90.00
#
_symmetry.space_group_name_H-M   'P 1'
#
loop_
_entity.id
_entity.type
_entity.pdbx_description
1 polymer ?
#
loop_
_entity_poly.entity_id
_entity_poly.type
_entity_poly.pdbx_seq_one_letter_code
_entity_poly.pdbx_strand_id
1 'polypeptide(L)'
;MKITVIQVNNELASTGVSVYVDGQLLGSIGPGGSVSASVDASACRLLVECGVYRQELTLEQSAVLQVSWGLTTPEMIVSHAKK
;
A
#
# COMPACT_ATOMS: atom_id res chain seq x y z
N MET A 1 -14.29 -1.72 7.90
CA MET A 1 -12.94 -1.18 8.17
C MET A 1 -12.55 -0.15 7.12
N LYS A 2 -11.77 0.88 7.46
CA LYS A 2 -11.21 1.83 6.49
C LYS A 2 -9.72 1.57 6.29
N ILE A 3 -9.30 1.42 5.04
CA ILE A 3 -7.92 1.20 4.65
C ILE A 3 -7.48 2.39 3.83
N THR A 4 -6.33 2.95 4.15
CA THR A 4 -5.69 4.00 3.36
C THR A 4 -4.26 3.58 3.09
N VAL A 5 -3.86 3.55 1.83
CA VAL A 5 -2.49 3.29 1.42
C VAL A 5 -1.92 4.57 0.82
N ILE A 6 -0.75 4.97 1.30
CA ILE A 6 -0.05 6.18 0.92
C ILE A 6 1.33 5.77 0.39
N GLN A 7 1.81 6.42 -0.65
CA GLN A 7 3.20 6.29 -1.06
C GLN A 7 4.01 7.48 -0.53
N VAL A 8 5.19 7.22 0.02
CA VAL A 8 6.10 8.30 0.40
C VAL A 8 6.40 9.22 -0.78
N ASN A 9 6.60 10.50 -0.51
CA ASN A 9 7.04 11.45 -1.54
C ASN A 9 8.54 11.70 -1.38
N ASN A 10 9.35 10.85 -2.02
CA ASN A 10 10.81 11.00 -2.05
C ASN A 10 11.38 10.50 -3.38
N GLU A 11 12.69 10.61 -3.54
CA GLU A 11 13.43 10.25 -4.75
C GLU A 11 13.36 8.77 -5.14
N LEU A 12 12.95 7.88 -4.23
CA LEU A 12 12.79 6.45 -4.49
C LEU A 12 11.34 6.06 -4.79
N ALA A 13 10.41 7.01 -4.68
CA ALA A 13 8.99 6.73 -4.89
C ALA A 13 8.72 6.30 -6.33
N SER A 14 7.93 5.24 -6.48
CA SER A 14 7.46 4.79 -7.79
C SER A 14 6.41 5.72 -8.37
N THR A 15 6.38 5.83 -9.70
CA THR A 15 5.33 6.58 -10.42
C THR A 15 3.99 5.87 -10.41
N GLY A 16 3.94 4.57 -10.11
CA GLY A 16 2.72 3.78 -10.12
C GLY A 16 2.83 2.52 -9.26
N VAL A 17 2.20 2.57 -8.09
CA VAL A 17 2.00 1.42 -7.21
C VAL A 17 0.54 1.01 -7.28
N SER A 18 0.27 -0.22 -7.69
CA SER A 18 -1.10 -0.76 -7.72
C SER A 18 -1.47 -1.32 -6.36
N VAL A 19 -2.65 -0.96 -5.88
CA VAL A 19 -3.18 -1.39 -4.58
C VAL A 19 -4.44 -2.20 -4.81
N TYR A 20 -4.50 -3.38 -4.23
CA TYR A 20 -5.64 -4.28 -4.30
C TYR A 20 -6.13 -4.64 -2.91
N VAL A 21 -7.44 -4.79 -2.77
CA VAL A 21 -8.09 -5.30 -1.56
C VAL A 21 -8.92 -6.50 -1.96
N ASP A 22 -8.67 -7.65 -1.34
CA ASP A 22 -9.31 -8.94 -1.65
C ASP A 22 -9.28 -9.30 -3.14
N GLY A 23 -8.18 -8.94 -3.81
CA GLY A 23 -7.97 -9.17 -5.25
C GLY A 23 -8.59 -8.12 -6.17
N GLN A 24 -9.40 -7.18 -5.64
CA GLN A 24 -9.96 -6.08 -6.43
C GLN A 24 -9.01 -4.89 -6.47
N LEU A 25 -8.71 -4.39 -7.68
CA LEU A 25 -7.91 -3.18 -7.85
C LEU A 25 -8.65 -1.97 -7.27
N LEU A 26 -8.01 -1.32 -6.31
CA LEU A 26 -8.50 -0.10 -5.69
C LEU A 26 -8.01 1.14 -6.45
N GLY A 27 -6.77 1.12 -6.92
CA GLY A 27 -6.19 2.20 -7.71
C GLY A 27 -4.67 2.10 -7.83
N SER A 28 -4.10 3.05 -8.57
CA SER A 28 -2.65 3.23 -8.68
C SER A 28 -2.23 4.56 -8.03
N ILE A 29 -1.18 4.55 -7.22
CA ILE A 29 -0.66 5.73 -6.51
C ILE A 29 0.74 6.08 -7.01
N GLY A 30 0.96 7.37 -7.28
CA GLY A 30 2.27 7.98 -7.57
C GLY A 30 2.88 8.63 -6.31
N PRO A 31 4.01 9.35 -6.43
CA PRO A 31 4.71 9.94 -5.27
C PRO A 31 3.80 10.87 -4.48
N GLY A 32 3.69 10.65 -3.16
CA GLY A 32 2.76 11.38 -2.29
C GLY A 32 1.27 11.09 -2.51
N GLY A 33 0.94 10.22 -3.47
CA GLY A 33 -0.41 9.79 -3.76
C GLY A 33 -0.96 8.86 -2.68
N SER A 34 -2.28 8.80 -2.60
CA SER A 34 -2.97 7.87 -1.69
C SER A 34 -4.24 7.34 -2.32
N VAL A 35 -4.67 6.19 -1.82
CA VAL A 35 -5.95 5.57 -2.17
C VAL A 35 -6.58 5.01 -0.91
N SER A 36 -7.91 5.01 -0.83
CA SER A 36 -8.64 4.51 0.33
C SER A 36 -9.84 3.67 -0.06
N ALA A 37 -10.13 2.67 0.77
CA ALA A 37 -11.30 1.81 0.66
C ALA A 37 -12.03 1.71 2.00
N SER A 38 -13.35 1.60 1.94
CA SER A 38 -14.16 1.08 3.03
C SER A 38 -14.52 -0.37 2.72
N VAL A 39 -14.09 -1.29 3.58
CA VAL A 39 -14.34 -2.72 3.44
C VAL A 39 -15.36 -3.15 4.47
N ASP A 40 -16.44 -3.80 4.03
CA ASP A 40 -17.47 -4.34 4.92
C ASP A 40 -17.17 -5.79 5.31
N ALA A 41 -16.02 -5.99 5.97
CA ALA A 41 -15.57 -7.27 6.46
C ALA A 41 -14.74 -7.09 7.75
N SER A 42 -14.68 -8.14 8.57
CA SER A 42 -13.84 -8.19 9.78
C SER A 42 -12.35 -8.33 9.48
N ALA A 43 -12.00 -8.84 8.30
CA ALA A 43 -10.63 -8.89 7.81
C ALA A 43 -10.61 -8.78 6.27
N CYS A 44 -9.47 -8.37 5.71
CA CYS A 44 -9.23 -8.35 4.27
C CYS A 44 -7.76 -8.61 3.94
N ARG A 45 -7.49 -9.03 2.71
CA ARG A 45 -6.14 -9.16 2.15
C ARG A 45 -5.79 -7.92 1.34
N LEU A 46 -4.80 -7.19 1.79
CA LEU A 46 -4.19 -6.11 1.03
C LEU A 46 -3.04 -6.66 0.20
N LEU A 47 -3.01 -6.30 -1.07
CA LEU A 47 -1.91 -6.56 -1.97
C LEU A 47 -1.43 -5.24 -2.57
N VAL A 48 -0.12 -5.00 -2.50
CA VAL A 48 0.55 -3.84 -3.08
C VAL A 48 1.58 -4.34 -4.08
N GLU A 49 1.57 -3.78 -5.28
CA GLU A 49 2.44 -4.21 -6.38
C GLU A 49 3.06 -3.04 -7.15
N CYS A 50 4.32 -3.19 -7.54
CA CYS A 50 5.04 -2.27 -8.41
C CYS A 50 6.07 -3.05 -9.24
N GLY A 51 5.74 -3.39 -10.48
CA GLY A 51 6.60 -4.23 -11.33
C GLY A 51 6.79 -5.61 -10.70
N VAL A 52 8.05 -5.97 -10.38
CA VAL A 52 8.39 -7.25 -9.74
C VAL A 52 8.21 -7.25 -8.22
N TYR A 53 8.01 -6.06 -7.62
CA TYR A 53 7.86 -5.95 -6.17
C TYR A 53 6.42 -6.19 -5.77
N ARG A 54 6.21 -7.05 -4.77
CA ARG A 54 4.90 -7.44 -4.25
C ARG A 54 4.94 -7.55 -2.73
N GLN A 55 3.95 -6.99 -2.06
CA GLN A 55 3.73 -7.14 -0.63
C GLN A 55 2.26 -7.48 -0.37
N GLU A 56 2.03 -8.48 0.47
CA GLU A 56 0.70 -8.95 0.84
C GLU A 56 0.55 -8.95 2.36
N LEU A 57 -0.55 -8.38 2.86
CA LEU A 57 -0.84 -8.28 4.29
C LEU A 57 -2.31 -8.65 4.55
N THR A 58 -2.56 -9.34 5.65
CA THR A 58 -3.91 -9.50 6.19
C THR A 58 -4.17 -8.39 7.21
N LEU A 59 -5.26 -7.65 7.03
CA LEU A 59 -5.68 -6.59 7.94
C LEU A 59 -6.98 -6.99 8.63
N GLU A 60 -7.01 -6.90 9.95
CA GLU A 60 -8.19 -7.22 10.79
C GLU A 60 -8.89 -5.95 11.32
N GLN A 61 -8.33 -4.78 11.02
CA GLN A 61 -8.83 -3.49 11.46
C GLN A 61 -8.44 -2.37 10.51
N SER A 62 -9.08 -1.21 10.66
CA SER A 62 -8.73 -0.02 9.91
C SER A 62 -7.23 0.31 10.03
N ALA A 63 -6.61 0.66 8.91
CA ALA A 63 -5.17 0.91 8.85
C ALA A 63 -4.84 2.04 7.88
N VAL A 64 -3.84 2.83 8.24
CA VAL A 64 -3.13 3.72 7.32
C VAL A 64 -1.76 3.13 7.11
N LEU A 65 -1.47 2.75 5.88
CA LEU A 65 -0.24 2.09 5.47
C LEU A 65 0.56 3.00 4.55
N GLN A 66 1.86 2.89 4.66
CA GLN A 66 2.83 3.63 3.88
C GLN A 66 3.67 2.66 3.07
N VAL A 67 3.77 2.93 1.77
CA VAL A 67 4.65 2.25 0.81
C VAL A 67 5.93 3.06 0.67
N SER A 68 7.07 2.40 0.80
CA SER A 68 8.41 2.97 0.65
C SER A 68 9.39 1.94 0.08
N TRP A 69 10.58 2.38 -0.32
CA TRP A 69 11.63 1.52 -0.86
C TRP A 69 12.86 1.50 0.04
N GLY A 70 13.44 0.30 0.20
CA GLY A 70 14.74 0.12 0.82
C GLY A 70 15.87 0.74 0.01
N LEU A 71 16.81 1.41 0.68
CA LEU A 71 17.93 2.11 0.06
C LEU A 71 19.06 1.16 -0.39
N THR A 72 19.30 0.09 0.37
CA THR A 72 20.48 -0.77 0.20
C THR A 72 20.16 -2.05 -0.57
N THR A 73 19.01 -2.65 -0.30
CA THR A 73 18.43 -3.74 -1.07
C THR A 73 17.14 -3.22 -1.67
N PRO A 74 16.95 -3.31 -3.00
CA PRO A 74 15.73 -2.85 -3.62
C PRO A 74 14.59 -3.75 -3.14
N GLU A 75 13.84 -3.22 -2.19
CA GLU A 75 12.75 -3.91 -1.52
C GLU A 75 11.61 -2.92 -1.36
N MET A 76 10.39 -3.35 -1.69
CA MET A 76 9.19 -2.61 -1.35
C MET A 76 8.78 -2.94 0.07
N ILE A 77 8.67 -1.91 0.90
CA ILE A 77 8.31 -1.98 2.30
C ILE A 77 6.92 -1.37 2.46
N VAL A 78 6.00 -2.14 3.02
CA VAL A 78 4.65 -1.68 3.41
C VAL A 78 4.56 -1.76 4.93
N SER A 79 4.35 -0.61 5.56
CA SER A 79 4.32 -0.50 7.02
C SER A 79 3.22 0.44 7.49
N HIS A 80 2.83 0.36 8.76
CA HIS A 80 1.89 1.33 9.33
C HIS A 80 2.50 2.73 9.30
N ALA A 81 1.73 3.70 8.80
CA ALA A 81 2.12 5.10 8.85
C ALA A 81 2.29 5.51 10.32
N LYS A 82 3.43 6.13 10.65
CA LYS A 82 3.65 6.71 11.98
C LYS A 82 2.74 7.93 12.13
N LYS A 83 2.12 8.07 13.30
CA LYS A 83 1.38 9.28 13.68
C LYS A 83 2.31 10.49 13.73
#